data_AF-A0A0X8HHD2-F1
#
_entry.id   AF-A0A0X8HHD2-F1
#
_cell.length_a   1.000
_cell.length_b   1.000
_cell.length_c   1.000
_cell.angle_alpha   90.00
_cell.angle_beta   90.00
_cell.angle_gamma   90.00
#
_symmetry.space_group_name_H-M   'P 1'
#
loop_
_entity.id
_entity.type
_entity.pdbx_description
1 polymer ?
#
loop_
_entity_poly.entity_id
_entity_poly.type
_entity_poly.pdbx_seq_one_letter_code
_entity_poly.pdbx_strand_id
1 'polypeptide(L)' 'MQSSKVVGRAIGDIDLPSGTTIGALVRGKEVLIAHDDVVVESGDHLILFVIDKRRIREVERLFQVGLTFF' A
#
# COMPACT_ATOMS: atom_id res chain seq x y z
N MET A 1 -7.82 14.65 -5.92
CA MET A 1 -7.08 13.94 -4.85
C MET A 1 -7.75 12.64 -4.38
N GLN A 2 -8.91 12.23 -4.94
CA GLN A 2 -9.56 10.96 -4.57
C GLN A 2 -9.52 9.92 -5.69
N SER A 3 -8.34 9.37 -5.99
CA SER A 3 -8.22 8.25 -6.94
C SER A 3 -7.46 7.05 -6.38
N SER A 4 -6.92 7.13 -5.16
CA SER A 4 -6.19 6.03 -4.53
C SER A 4 -7.02 5.34 -3.44
N LYS A 5 -6.94 4.01 -3.36
CA LYS A 5 -7.60 3.21 -2.31
C LYS A 5 -6.79 3.11 -1.01
N VAL A 6 -5.57 3.63 -1.01
CA VAL A 6 -4.59 3.45 0.08
C VAL A 6 -4.05 4.76 0.64
N VAL A 7 -3.87 5.81 -0.20
CA VAL A 7 -3.35 7.10 0.27
C VAL A 7 -4.36 7.74 1.23
N GLY A 8 -3.87 8.20 2.38
CA GLY A 8 -4.68 8.77 3.46
C GLY A 8 -5.27 7.76 4.43
N ARG A 9 -4.99 6.45 4.29
CA ARG A 9 -5.38 5.41 5.25
C ARG A 9 -4.18 5.01 6.11
N ALA A 10 -4.45 4.64 7.36
CA ALA A 10 -3.46 4.00 8.20
C ALA A 10 -3.17 2.58 7.69
N ILE A 11 -1.96 2.07 7.84
CA ILE A 11 -1.56 0.74 7.37
C ILE A 11 -2.49 -0.36 7.91
N GLY A 12 -2.88 -0.27 9.17
CA GLY A 12 -3.78 -1.24 9.81
C GLY A 12 -5.20 -1.22 9.24
N ASP A 13 -5.60 -0.12 8.60
CA ASP A 13 -6.90 0.02 7.96
C ASP A 13 -6.91 -0.49 6.51
N ILE A 14 -5.77 -0.91 5.94
CA ILE A 14 -5.69 -1.37 4.55
C ILE A 14 -6.08 -2.84 4.46
N ASP A 15 -7.13 -3.13 3.69
CA ASP A 15 -7.55 -4.51 3.39
C ASP A 15 -6.57 -5.20 2.44
N LEU A 16 -5.50 -5.78 2.99
CA LEU A 16 -4.49 -6.51 2.23
C LEU A 16 -5.03 -7.88 1.76
N PRO A 17 -4.65 -8.33 0.56
CA PRO A 17 -4.96 -9.70 0.12
C PRO A 17 -4.38 -10.73 1.10
N SER A 18 -5.10 -11.82 1.32
CA SER A 18 -4.67 -12.91 2.21
C SER A 18 -3.23 -13.36 1.91
N GLY A 19 -2.41 -13.47 2.95
CA GLY A 19 -0.99 -13.83 2.83
C GLY A 19 -0.10 -12.68 2.32
N THR A 20 -0.56 -11.44 2.45
CA THR A 20 0.21 -10.22 2.20
C THR A 20 0.40 -9.43 3.49
N THR A 21 1.59 -8.89 3.70
CA THR A 21 1.92 -8.03 4.84
C THR A 21 2.80 -6.87 4.39
N ILE A 22 2.60 -5.68 4.95
CA ILE A 22 3.51 -4.54 4.74
C ILE A 22 4.61 -4.64 5.80
N GLY A 23 5.86 -4.72 5.36
CA GLY A 23 7.01 -4.79 6.28
C GLY A 23 7.63 -3.43 6.59
N ALA A 24 7.64 -2.53 5.61
CA ALA A 24 8.19 -1.19 5.74
C ALA A 24 7.59 -0.23 4.72
N LEU A 25 7.75 1.06 5.02
CA LEU A 25 7.40 2.18 4.17
C LEU A 25 8.64 3.05 3.97
N VAL A 26 8.97 3.39 2.74
CA VAL A 26 10.04 4.34 2.43
C VAL A 26 9.44 5.67 2.03
N ARG A 27 9.76 6.72 2.78
CA ARG A 27 9.33 8.10 2.53
C ARG A 27 10.55 8.98 2.27
N GLY A 28 10.75 9.33 1.00
CA GLY A 28 11.96 10.03 0.57
C GLY A 28 13.22 9.19 0.81
N LYS A 29 13.98 9.52 1.85
CA LYS A 29 15.22 8.80 2.25
C LYS A 29 15.08 8.03 3.57
N GLU A 30 13.91 8.09 4.19
CA GLU A 30 13.66 7.46 5.49
C GLU A 30 12.93 6.14 5.31
N VAL A 31 13.32 5.15 6.10
CA VAL A 31 12.64 3.86 6.19
C VAL A 31 11.88 3.82 7.51
N LEU A 32 10.56 3.71 7.42
CA LEU A 32 9.66 3.55 8.54
C LEU A 32 9.28 2.08 8.65
N ILE A 33 9.39 1.52 9.85
CA ILE A 33 8.86 0.18 10.14
C ILE A 33 7.34 0.27 10.09
N ALA A 34 6.71 -0.67 9.38
CA ALA A 34 5.28 -0.67 9.23
C ALA A 34 4.60 -0.97 10.57
N HIS A 35 3.82 0.00 11.03
CA HIS A 35 2.94 -0.11 12.19
C HIS A 35 1.53 0.32 11.78
N ASP A 36 0.53 -0.20 12.50
CA ASP A 36 -0.87 -0.06 12.12
C ASP A 36 -1.35 1.40 12.05
N ASP A 37 -0.72 2.31 12.80
CA ASP A 37 -1.06 3.73 12.91
C ASP A 37 -0.37 4.63 11.87
N VAL A 38 0.59 4.09 11.10
CA VAL A 38 1.30 4.87 10.08
C VAL A 38 0.36 5.16 8.91
N VAL A 39 0.13 6.45 8.63
CA VAL A 39 -0.72 6.89 7.51
C VAL A 39 0.09 6.96 6.22
N VAL A 40 -0.42 6.30 5.17
CA VAL A 40 0.18 6.28 3.83
C VAL A 40 -0.03 7.62 3.13
N GLU A 41 1.05 8.16 2.58
CA GLU A 41 1.07 9.42 1.85
C GLU A 41 1.43 9.21 0.37
N SER A 42 1.15 10.24 -0.43
CA SER A 42 1.52 10.23 -1.85
C SER A 42 3.05 10.27 -1.99
N GLY A 43 3.60 9.34 -2.78
CA GLY A 43 5.05 9.22 -3.00
C GLY A 43 5.73 8.21 -2.06
N ASP A 44 4.99 7.63 -1.12
CA ASP A 44 5.50 6.53 -0.31
C ASP A 44 5.73 5.25 -1.13
N HIS A 45 6.80 4.53 -0.81
CA HIS A 45 7.08 3.22 -1.37
C HIS A 45 6.90 2.15 -0.30
N LEU A 46 5.85 1.33 -0.45
CA LEU A 46 5.56 0.24 0.46
C LEU A 46 6.34 -1.02 0.07
N ILE A 47 6.98 -1.65 1.04
CA ILE A 47 7.64 -2.96 0.89
C ILE A 47 6.68 -4.02 1.42
N LEU A 48 6.18 -4.87 0.53
CA LEU A 48 5.23 -5.92 0.85
C LEU A 48 5.86 -7.31 0.77
N PHE A 49 5.50 -8.18 1.70
CA PHE A 49 5.75 -9.61 1.64
C PHE A 49 4.48 -10.31 1.18
N VAL A 50 4.59 -11.11 0.12
CA VAL A 50 3.48 -11.88 -0.44
C VAL A 50 3.87 -13.36 -0.47
N ILE A 51 3.17 -14.18 0.31
CA ILE A 51 3.48 -15.61 0.44
C ILE A 51 3.06 -16.37 -0.83
N ASP A 52 1.92 -15.99 -1.42
CA ASP A 52 1.39 -16.61 -2.65
C ASP A 52 1.48 -15.65 -3.84
N LYS A 53 2.39 -15.96 -4.79
CA LYS A 53 2.60 -15.15 -6.00
C LYS A 53 1.34 -14.94 -6.84
N ARG A 54 0.30 -15.79 -6.72
CA ARG A 54 -0.98 -15.61 -7.43
C ARG A 54 -1.71 -14.34 -6.99
N ARG A 55 -1.44 -13.84 -5.79
CA ARG A 55 -2.05 -12.64 -5.19
C ARG A 55 -1.42 -11.33 -5.66
N ILE A 56 -0.29 -11.36 -6.38
CA ILE A 56 0.39 -10.15 -6.87
C ILE A 56 -0.57 -9.23 -7.64
N ARG A 57 -1.44 -9.79 -8.49
CA ARG A 57 -2.43 -9.02 -9.26
C ARG A 57 -3.48 -8.31 -8.38
N GLU A 58 -3.84 -8.90 -7.24
CA GLU A 58 -4.77 -8.27 -6.29
C GLU A 58 -4.09 -7.11 -5.57
N VAL A 59 -2.82 -7.29 -5.20
CA VAL A 59 -1.97 -6.23 -4.63
C VAL A 59 -1.84 -5.08 -5.61
N GLU A 60 -1.45 -5.34 -6.87
CA GLU A 60 -1.33 -4.29 -7.90
C GLU A 60 -2.63 -3.48 -8.06
N ARG A 61 -3.79 -4.14 -8.08
CA ARG A 61 -5.10 -3.47 -8.18
C ARG A 61 -5.48 -2.63 -6.97
N LEU A 62 -4.97 -2.97 -5.79
CA LEU A 62 -5.17 -2.18 -4.56
C LEU A 62 -4.40 -0.85 -4.63
N PHE A 63 -3.19 -0.88 -5.20
CA PHE A 63 -2.29 0.28 -5.31
C PHE A 63 -2.45 1.07 -6.63
N GLN A 64 -3.21 0.57 -7.60
CA GLN A 64 -3.56 1.31 -8.80
C GLN A 64 -4.42 2.54 -8.45
N VAL A 65 -3.98 3.70 -8.93
CA VAL A 65 -4.82 4.89 -8.98
C VAL A 65 -5.91 4.65 -10.02
N GLY A 66 -7.18 4.89 -9.64
CA GLY A 66 -8.29 4.87 -10.58
C GLY A 66 -8.00 5.84 -11.72
N LEU A 67 -7.69 5.31 -12.90
CA LEU A 67 -7.59 6.08 -14.13
C LEU A 67 -8.99 6.57 -14.50
N THR A 68 -9.44 7.65 -13.86
CA THR A 68 -10.49 8.49 -14.43
C THR A 68 -9.85 9.24 -15.60
N PHE A 69 -9.99 8.68 -16.80
CA PHE A 69 -9.77 9.41 -18.05
C PHE A 69 -10.81 10.53 -18.10
N PHE A 70 -10.36 11.78 -17.99
CA PHE A 70 -11.11 12.96 -18.42
C PHE A 70 -10.53 13.42 -19.75
#